data_AF-W0ZF04-F1
#
_entry.id   AF-W0ZF04-F1
#
_cell.length_a   1.000
_cell.length_b   1.000
_cell.length_c   1.000
_cell.angle_alpha   90.00
_cell.angle_beta   90.00
_cell.angle_gamma   90.00
#
_symmetry.space_group_name_H-M   'P 1'
#
loop_
_entity.id
_entity.type
_entity.pdbx_description
1 polymer ?
#
loop_
_entity_poly.entity_id
_entity_poly.type
_entity_poly.pdbx_seq_one_letter_code
_entity_poly.pdbx_strand_id
1 'polypeptide(L)' 'DKFGQLLLRLPEIRAISLQAEEYLYYKHLNGDVPCNNLLIEMLHAKRA' A
#
# COMPACT_ATOMS: atom_id res chain seq x y z
N ASP A 1 7.08 -28.42 6.41
CA ASP A 1 7.47 -27.03 6.75
C ASP A 1 6.46 -26.01 6.17
N LYS A 2 5.21 -26.04 6.65
CA LYS A 2 4.12 -25.19 6.14
C LYS A 2 4.17 -23.78 6.71
N PHE A 3 4.66 -23.65 7.94
CA PHE A 3 4.85 -22.36 8.60
C PHE A 3 5.92 -21.52 7.89
N GLY A 4 7.07 -22.12 7.54
CA GLY A 4 8.10 -21.45 6.75
C GLY A 4 7.57 -20.95 5.39
N GLN A 5 6.76 -21.76 4.70
CA GLN A 5 6.13 -21.35 3.43
C GLN A 5 5.19 -20.15 3.58
N LEU A 6 4.44 -20.07 4.68
CA LEU A 6 3.58 -18.90 4.98
C LEU A 6 4.42 -17.65 5.22
N LEU A 7 5.52 -17.77 5.97
CA LEU A 7 6.42 -16.64 6.21
C LEU A 7 7.04 -16.09 4.92
N LEU A 8 7.36 -16.96 3.96
CA LEU A 8 7.89 -16.55 2.66
C LEU A 8 6.90 -15.70 1.83
N ARG A 9 5.59 -15.74 2.13
CA ARG A 9 4.60 -14.89 1.45
C ARG A 9 4.56 -13.46 2.00
N LEU A 10 4.99 -13.23 3.25
CA LEU A 10 4.90 -11.91 3.87
C LEU A 10 5.76 -10.84 3.15
N PRO A 11 7.02 -11.11 2.74
CA PRO A 11 7.80 -10.16 1.95
C PRO A 11 7.17 -9.85 0.59
N GLU A 12 6.54 -10.84 -0.05
CA GLU A 12 5.86 -10.66 -1.34
C GLU A 12 4.63 -9.76 -1.20
N ILE A 13 3.81 -9.99 -0.17
CA ILE A 13 2.67 -9.12 0.16
C ILE A 13 3.17 -7.70 0.42
N ARG A 14 4.25 -7.54 1.20
CA ARG A 14 4.85 -6.22 1.46
C ARG A 14 5.29 -5.54 0.15
N ALA A 15 5.97 -6.25 -0.73
CA ALA A 15 6.41 -5.71 -2.02
C ALA A 15 5.23 -5.24 -2.88
N ILE A 16 4.17 -6.04 -2.98
CA ILE A 16 2.95 -5.68 -3.72
C ILE A 16 2.27 -4.46 -3.08
N SER A 17 2.17 -4.40 -1.75
CA SER A 17 1.57 -3.25 -1.06
C SER A 17 2.33 -1.94 -1.29
N LEU A 18 3.66 -1.97 -1.38
CA LEU A 18 4.46 -0.79 -1.71
C LEU A 18 4.13 -0.27 -3.12
N GLN A 19 4.05 -1.16 -4.11
CA GLN A 19 3.66 -0.79 -5.47
C GLN A 19 2.22 -0.26 -5.54
N ALA A 20 1.31 -0.84 -4.75
CA ALA A 20 -0.07 -0.37 -4.67
C ALA A 20 -0.18 1.02 -4.04
N GLU A 21 0.64 1.33 -3.03
CA GLU A 21 0.70 2.67 -2.42
C GLU A 21 1.25 3.73 -3.38
N GLU A 22 2.26 3.40 -4.19
CA GLU A 22 2.77 4.28 -5.25
C GLU A 22 1.71 4.56 -6.30
N TYR A 23 1.00 3.52 -6.76
CA TYR A 23 -0.10 3.66 -7.69
C TYR A 23 -1.23 4.52 -7.11
N LEU A 24 -1.63 4.26 -5.87
CA LEU A 24 -2.69 5.01 -5.19
C LEU A 24 -2.30 6.49 -5.05
N TYR A 25 -1.04 6.77 -4.73
CA TYR A 25 -0.54 8.14 -4.66
C TYR A 25 -0.60 8.85 -6.01
N TYR A 26 -0.15 8.18 -7.08
CA TYR A 26 -0.25 8.72 -8.42
C TYR A 26 -1.70 9.04 -8.79
N LYS A 27 -2.64 8.13 -8.49
CA LYS A 27 -4.07 8.34 -8.70
C LYS A 27 -4.63 9.48 -7.87
N HIS A 28 -4.21 9.63 -6.62
CA HIS A 28 -4.60 10.74 -5.77
C HIS A 28 -4.13 12.10 -6.32
N LEU A 29 -2.88 12.19 -6.78
CA LEU A 29 -2.35 13.42 -7.40
C LEU A 29 -3.10 13.84 -8.67
N ASN A 30 -3.65 12.88 -9.41
CA ASN A 30 -4.47 13.15 -10.59
C ASN A 30 -5.93 13.51 -10.25
N GLY A 31 -6.32 13.47 -8.97
CA GLY A 31 -7.70 13.73 -8.53
C GLY A 31 -8.65 12.55 -8.74
N ASP A 32 -8.16 11.37 -9.12
CA ASP A 32 -8.97 10.17 -9.35
C ASP A 32 -9.47 9.53 -8.03
N VAL A 33 -8.93 9.96 -6.88
CA VAL A 33 -9.23 9.38 -5.55
C VAL A 33 -9.79 10.46 -4.62
N PRO A 34 -10.95 10.22 -3.96
CA PRO A 34 -11.50 11.16 -2.99
C PRO A 34 -10.54 11.47 -1.84
N CYS A 35 -10.31 12.73 -1.51
CA CYS A 35 -9.31 13.14 -0.51
C CYS A 35 -9.67 12.82 0.95
N ASN A 36 -10.97 12.65 1.26
CA ASN A 36 -11.47 12.47 2.63
C ASN A 36 -11.76 10.99 2.92
N ASN A 37 -10.74 10.15 2.77
CA ASN A 37 -10.85 8.74 3.11
C ASN A 37 -9.62 8.24 3.87
N LEU A 38 -9.84 7.20 4.66
CA LEU A 38 -8.82 6.62 5.52
C LEU A 38 -7.58 6.14 4.76
N LEU A 39 -7.71 5.68 3.51
CA LEU A 39 -6.55 5.23 2.73
C LEU A 39 -5.60 6.38 2.40
N ILE A 40 -6.13 7.57 2.10
CA ILE A 40 -5.32 8.77 1.85
C ILE A 40 -4.69 9.28 3.15
N GLU A 41 -5.43 9.28 4.26
CA GLU A 41 -4.88 9.61 5.58
C GLU A 41 -3.71 8.69 5.95
N MET A 42 -3.86 7.38 5.76
CA MET A 42 -2.79 6.40 6.00
C MET A 42 -1.61 6.58 5.04
N LEU A 43 -1.88 6.90 3.77
CA LEU A 43 -0.84 7.15 2.77
C LEU A 43 0.01 8.37 3.13
N HIS A 44 -0.60 9.45 3.63
CA HIS A 44 0.11 10.62 4.13
C HIS A 44 0.93 10.30 5.38
N ALA A 45 0.38 9.54 6.33
CA ALA A 45 1.07 9.17 7.56
C ALA A 45 2.35 8.34 7.32
N LYS A 46 2.39 7.51 6.27
CA LYS A 46 3.59 6.74 5.89
C LYS A 46 4.70 7.57 5.24
N ARG A 47 4.37 8.77 4.75
CA ARG A 47 5.27 9.64 3.98
C ARG A 47 5.69 10.91 4.72
N ALA A 48 5.12 11.14 5.91
CA ALA A 48 5.58 12.15 6.87
C ALA A 48 6.85 11.67 7.59
#